data_AF-A0A240UHS5-F1
#
_entry.id   AF-A0A240UHS5-F1
#
_cell.length_a   1.000
_cell.length_b   1.000
_cell.length_c   1.000
_cell.angle_alpha   90.00
_cell.angle_beta   90.00
_cell.angle_gamma   90.00
#
_symmetry.space_group_name_H-M   'P 1'
#
loop_
_entity.id
_entity.type
_entity.pdbx_description
1 polymer ?
#
loop_
_entity_poly.entity_id
_entity_poly.type
_entity_poly.pdbx_seq_one_letter_code
_entity_poly.pdbx_strand_id
1 'polypeptide(L)'
;MKPPTSPQKPRTSQSATAGGKKPAVQRTQREAEDLQQTALDHAGELVKPAAQDASSGMKRAAEAPSTQDFFDYQRDFFERSVLFWDTLRQRANNMLDHERAGLPPLLDFKYETLLDARSFERPVNYALLRITEIDGHCWDDCVDSDKPPVIIVDPRAGHGPGIGGFKRDSEVGMAMREGHPVYFVIFFPEPTLGQTLADVLHVLRRFVEEVALRHPGKPPVLYGNCQAGWAVTLLSADCTGLVGPVVLNGSPLSYWAGESGVNPMRLSGGFLGGSWLAHLTADLGNGRFDGAWLAQNFESLKPEKAIWEKYAQLFTNVDSEQGRFLEFERWWTGFYFLSREEILAIVENLFIGNQLEQGLFQICQGCTADLRRIRNPIVIFASYGDNITPPHQALGWIPAVYSDTDDLKRAGQRIVYLTNPHVGHLGIFVSAGVARLEHRAILESLAEIEALAPGLYEMKIDNPSGSLDCHKPSYSIRFESRQVEDLKTDYPQEAFERVKQVSTFNEALYRAFVSPWAQAFSTPWTAEVLKWLHPMRSSRYLFSETFNPWMKGVSVLAEPLARTRQPLAPHHPLIEREREAAGQVTHALGRLREGRDAAIEQAFRLMFQRPG
;
A
#
# COMPACT_ATOMS: atom_id res chain seq x y z
N MET A 1 4.44 21.01 -53.87
CA MET A 1 5.15 20.56 -55.09
C MET A 1 5.88 19.27 -54.76
N LYS A 2 5.84 18.30 -55.67
CA LYS A 2 6.19 16.89 -55.51
C LYS A 2 7.71 16.63 -55.25
N PRO A 3 8.05 15.42 -54.74
CA PRO A 3 9.39 14.91 -54.35
C PRO A 3 10.03 14.18 -55.56
N PRO A 4 10.70 12.99 -55.53
CA PRO A 4 11.45 12.20 -54.52
C PRO A 4 12.80 11.63 -55.07
N THR A 5 13.53 10.78 -54.32
CA THR A 5 13.90 9.37 -54.68
C THR A 5 15.11 8.81 -53.92
N SER A 6 14.89 7.73 -53.17
CA SER A 6 15.84 6.58 -53.09
C SER A 6 15.62 5.70 -54.33
N PRO A 7 16.51 4.76 -54.74
CA PRO A 7 16.64 3.47 -54.02
C PRO A 7 17.93 2.63 -54.25
N GLN A 8 18.03 1.52 -53.48
CA GLN A 8 18.42 0.13 -53.86
C GLN A 8 19.55 -0.58 -53.07
N LYS A 9 19.15 -1.79 -52.64
CA LYS A 9 19.91 -2.92 -52.07
C LYS A 9 21.01 -3.45 -53.01
N PRO A 10 21.86 -4.37 -52.50
CA PRO A 10 21.91 -5.67 -53.17
C PRO A 10 21.81 -6.90 -52.26
N ARG A 11 21.63 -8.02 -52.96
CA ARG A 11 21.22 -9.38 -52.61
C ARG A 11 22.38 -10.28 -52.12
N THR A 12 22.05 -11.17 -51.18
CA THR A 12 22.39 -12.60 -51.00
C THR A 12 23.60 -13.23 -51.71
N SER A 13 24.38 -14.00 -50.93
CA SER A 13 24.97 -15.28 -51.38
C SER A 13 25.08 -16.30 -50.23
N GLN A 14 24.84 -17.56 -50.56
CA GLN A 14 24.64 -18.74 -49.69
C GLN A 14 25.92 -19.45 -49.22
N SER A 15 25.77 -20.11 -48.06
CA SER A 15 26.29 -21.42 -47.60
C SER A 15 27.77 -21.81 -47.72
N ALA A 16 28.34 -22.14 -46.55
CA ALA A 16 29.21 -23.31 -46.40
C ALA A 16 28.91 -23.97 -45.04
N THR A 17 28.50 -25.23 -45.08
CA THR A 17 28.33 -26.15 -43.94
C THR A 17 29.66 -26.82 -43.60
N ALA A 18 29.99 -26.93 -42.31
CA ALA A 18 30.13 -28.21 -41.59
C ALA A 18 30.99 -28.11 -40.31
N GLY A 19 30.47 -28.65 -39.21
CA GLY A 19 31.27 -29.45 -38.28
C GLY A 19 31.60 -28.87 -36.90
N GLY A 20 30.83 -29.28 -35.88
CA GLY A 20 31.45 -29.73 -34.61
C GLY A 20 31.14 -28.94 -33.34
N LYS A 21 30.43 -29.63 -32.42
CA LYS A 21 30.44 -29.52 -30.95
C LYS A 21 29.65 -28.37 -30.29
N LYS A 22 28.38 -28.68 -29.98
CA LYS A 22 27.64 -28.11 -28.83
C LYS A 22 28.21 -28.69 -27.53
N PRO A 23 28.70 -27.85 -26.59
CA PRO A 23 28.31 -28.04 -25.19
C PRO A 23 28.17 -26.74 -24.36
N ALA A 24 27.95 -25.57 -24.98
CA ALA A 24 27.87 -24.30 -24.24
C ALA A 24 26.44 -23.78 -23.95
N VAL A 25 25.44 -24.10 -24.79
CA VAL A 25 24.09 -23.52 -24.69
C VAL A 25 23.19 -24.23 -23.67
N GLN A 26 23.41 -25.52 -23.41
CA GLN A 26 22.63 -26.27 -22.41
C GLN A 26 23.06 -26.01 -20.96
N ARG A 27 24.29 -25.51 -20.75
CA ARG A 27 24.79 -25.19 -19.40
C ARG A 27 24.28 -23.84 -18.92
N THR A 28 24.19 -22.84 -19.81
CA THR A 28 23.59 -21.53 -19.52
C THR A 28 22.07 -21.56 -19.43
N GLN A 29 21.38 -22.46 -20.17
CA GLN A 29 19.94 -22.68 -19.96
C GLN A 29 19.64 -23.36 -18.63
N ARG A 30 20.44 -24.35 -18.19
CA ARG A 30 20.29 -24.95 -16.86
C ARG A 30 20.70 -24.03 -15.71
N GLU A 31 21.71 -23.19 -15.88
CA GLU A 31 22.10 -22.20 -14.86
C GLU A 31 21.08 -21.04 -14.77
N ALA A 32 20.42 -20.67 -15.89
CA ALA A 32 19.30 -19.73 -15.89
C ALA A 32 18.01 -20.36 -15.33
N GLU A 33 17.73 -21.62 -15.64
CA GLU A 33 16.60 -22.37 -15.07
C GLU A 33 16.79 -22.65 -13.56
N ASP A 34 18.00 -22.95 -13.08
CA ASP A 34 18.29 -23.14 -11.65
C ASP A 34 18.27 -21.81 -10.87
N LEU A 35 18.71 -20.69 -11.46
CA LEU A 35 18.55 -19.34 -10.87
C LEU A 35 17.07 -18.91 -10.84
N GLN A 36 16.29 -19.31 -11.84
CA GLN A 36 14.86 -19.03 -11.92
C GLN A 36 14.05 -19.93 -10.97
N GLN A 37 14.45 -21.20 -10.78
CA GLN A 37 13.85 -22.13 -9.82
C GLN A 37 14.12 -21.70 -8.37
N THR A 38 15.31 -21.19 -8.07
CA THR A 38 15.66 -20.68 -6.72
C THR A 38 14.94 -19.35 -6.41
N ALA A 39 14.56 -18.58 -7.43
CA ALA A 39 13.76 -17.35 -7.28
C ALA A 39 12.24 -17.61 -7.15
N LEU A 40 11.77 -18.78 -7.55
CA LEU A 40 10.35 -19.16 -7.54
C LEU A 40 9.86 -19.62 -6.16
N ASP A 41 10.75 -20.12 -5.28
CA ASP A 41 10.37 -20.72 -3.99
C ASP A 41 10.28 -19.73 -2.80
N HIS A 42 10.58 -18.44 -2.99
CA HIS A 42 10.72 -17.48 -1.88
C HIS A 42 9.73 -16.30 -1.86
N ALA A 43 8.70 -16.33 -2.70
CA ALA A 43 7.77 -15.20 -2.88
C ALA A 43 6.48 -15.23 -2.02
N GLY A 44 6.33 -16.21 -1.12
CA GLY A 44 5.12 -16.42 -0.30
C GLY A 44 5.20 -16.03 1.18
N GLU A 45 6.35 -15.57 1.69
CA GLU A 45 6.60 -15.45 3.13
C GLU A 45 6.57 -14.02 3.66
N LEU A 46 5.40 -13.39 3.58
CA LEU A 46 5.03 -12.34 4.55
C LEU A 46 3.85 -12.72 5.44
N VAL A 47 3.25 -13.91 5.24
CA VAL A 47 2.31 -14.54 6.18
C VAL A 47 2.36 -16.07 6.01
N LYS A 48 3.49 -16.70 6.36
CA LYS A 48 3.51 -18.12 6.76
C LYS A 48 4.58 -18.28 7.85
N PRO A 49 4.27 -18.92 9.00
CA PRO A 49 5.33 -19.63 9.71
C PRO A 49 5.91 -20.63 8.70
N ALA A 50 7.24 -20.69 8.60
CA ALA A 50 7.91 -21.70 7.78
C ALA A 50 7.19 -23.05 7.94
N ALA A 51 6.86 -23.69 6.82
CA ALA A 51 6.14 -24.95 6.81
C ALA A 51 6.84 -25.92 7.78
N GLN A 52 6.12 -26.31 8.84
CA GLN A 52 6.52 -27.48 9.61
C GLN A 52 6.37 -28.65 8.64
N ASP A 53 7.49 -29.20 8.19
CA ASP A 53 7.53 -30.48 7.48
C ASP A 53 6.89 -31.54 8.38
N ALA A 54 5.61 -31.79 8.12
CA ALA A 54 4.83 -32.82 8.77
C ALA A 54 5.05 -34.16 8.04
N SER A 55 6.30 -34.64 7.97
CA SER A 55 6.59 -36.08 7.93
C SER A 55 8.08 -36.38 8.09
N SER A 56 8.50 -36.59 9.34
CA SER A 56 9.25 -37.76 9.83
C SER A 56 10.09 -37.36 11.04
N GLY A 57 10.10 -38.21 12.07
CA GLY A 57 11.04 -38.06 13.17
C GLY A 57 10.34 -38.02 14.53
N MET A 58 10.24 -39.20 15.13
CA MET A 58 10.38 -39.42 16.57
C MET A 58 10.94 -38.19 17.30
N LYS A 59 10.17 -37.60 18.24
CA LYS A 59 10.66 -36.53 19.13
C LYS A 59 12.00 -36.96 19.72
N ARG A 60 13.12 -36.49 19.15
CA ARG A 60 14.45 -36.66 19.73
C ARG A 60 14.33 -36.01 21.10
N ALA A 61 14.60 -36.76 22.16
CA ALA A 61 14.79 -36.17 23.47
C ALA A 61 15.83 -35.05 23.28
N ALA A 62 15.44 -33.80 23.54
CA ALA A 62 16.33 -32.67 23.39
C ALA A 62 17.51 -32.89 24.35
N GLU A 63 18.65 -33.34 23.80
CA GLU A 63 19.89 -33.39 24.56
C GLU A 63 20.16 -32.00 25.11
N ALA A 64 20.51 -31.92 26.39
CA ALA A 64 20.84 -30.64 27.00
C ALA A 64 21.99 -29.99 26.21
N PRO A 65 21.94 -28.68 25.91
CA PRO A 65 22.98 -28.03 25.12
C PRO A 65 24.35 -28.24 25.77
N SER A 66 25.33 -28.66 24.99
CA SER A 66 26.70 -28.83 25.43
C SER A 66 27.36 -27.46 25.67
N THR A 67 28.49 -27.43 26.37
CA THR A 67 29.28 -26.20 26.53
C THR A 67 29.74 -25.63 25.19
N GLN A 68 30.02 -26.49 24.22
CA GLN A 68 30.39 -26.09 22.86
C GLN A 68 29.22 -25.38 22.15
N ASP A 69 28.01 -25.91 22.27
CA ASP A 69 26.80 -25.29 21.69
C ASP A 69 26.59 -23.87 22.22
N PHE A 70 26.89 -23.62 23.51
CA PHE A 70 26.84 -22.28 24.08
C PHE A 70 27.89 -21.33 23.50
N PHE A 71 29.14 -21.79 23.31
CA PHE A 71 30.18 -20.96 22.70
C PHE A 71 29.87 -20.64 21.23
N ASP A 72 29.44 -21.64 20.48
CA ASP A 72 29.04 -21.51 19.08
C ASP A 72 27.85 -20.55 18.93
N TYR A 73 26.85 -20.66 19.82
CA TYR A 73 25.73 -19.71 19.88
C TYR A 73 26.16 -18.30 20.25
N GLN A 74 27.08 -18.12 21.21
CA GLN A 74 27.56 -16.78 21.58
C GLN A 74 28.29 -16.10 20.42
N ARG A 75 29.11 -16.85 19.67
CA ARG A 75 29.74 -16.35 18.43
C ARG A 75 28.68 -15.92 17.43
N ASP A 76 27.76 -16.83 17.12
CA ASP A 76 26.68 -16.60 16.15
C ASP A 76 25.80 -15.39 16.52
N PHE A 77 25.40 -15.28 17.79
CA PHE A 77 24.62 -14.17 18.32
C PHE A 77 25.38 -12.84 18.20
N PHE A 78 26.68 -12.82 18.50
CA PHE A 78 27.52 -11.64 18.33
C PHE A 78 27.60 -11.21 16.87
N GLU A 79 27.86 -12.14 15.96
CA GLU A 79 27.91 -11.88 14.52
C GLU A 79 26.57 -11.34 14.00
N ARG A 80 25.45 -11.99 14.34
CA ARG A 80 24.10 -11.52 13.99
C ARG A 80 23.79 -10.15 14.57
N SER A 81 24.25 -9.86 15.78
CA SER A 81 24.09 -8.54 16.40
C SER A 81 24.80 -7.46 15.61
N VAL A 82 26.06 -7.68 15.20
CA VAL A 82 26.80 -6.71 14.39
C VAL A 82 26.11 -6.48 13.05
N LEU A 83 25.69 -7.54 12.36
CA LEU A 83 25.01 -7.44 11.06
C LEU A 83 23.61 -6.79 11.17
N PHE A 84 22.89 -7.05 12.25
CA PHE A 84 21.61 -6.40 12.54
C PHE A 84 21.78 -4.89 12.73
N TRP A 85 22.74 -4.48 13.57
CA TRP A 85 23.02 -3.05 13.78
C TRP A 85 23.55 -2.37 12.51
N ASP A 86 24.37 -3.07 11.72
CA ASP A 86 24.80 -2.55 10.41
C ASP A 86 23.62 -2.40 9.45
N THR A 87 22.65 -3.32 9.46
CA THR A 87 21.43 -3.17 8.67
C THR A 87 20.61 -1.94 9.09
N LEU A 88 20.46 -1.69 10.40
CA LEU A 88 19.77 -0.48 10.88
C LEU A 88 20.52 0.81 10.54
N ARG A 89 21.86 0.78 10.52
CA ARG A 89 22.72 1.87 10.04
C ARG A 89 22.50 2.13 8.56
N GLN A 90 22.56 1.09 7.73
CA GLN A 90 22.31 1.17 6.29
C GLN A 90 20.92 1.75 6.03
N ARG A 91 19.89 1.29 6.76
CA ARG A 91 18.54 1.87 6.71
C ARG A 91 18.54 3.38 6.97
N ALA A 92 19.20 3.82 8.04
CA ALA A 92 19.24 5.23 8.40
C ALA A 92 19.99 6.09 7.37
N ASN A 93 21.09 5.57 6.82
CA ASN A 93 21.84 6.24 5.75
C ASN A 93 21.04 6.30 4.45
N ASN A 94 20.38 5.20 4.05
CA ASN A 94 19.49 5.15 2.89
C ASN A 94 18.36 6.18 3.01
N MET A 95 17.77 6.32 4.21
CA MET A 95 16.75 7.32 4.49
C MET A 95 17.29 8.75 4.30
N LEU A 96 18.47 9.06 4.84
CA LEU A 96 19.10 10.38 4.66
C LEU A 96 19.47 10.67 3.19
N ASP A 97 20.01 9.69 2.49
CA ASP A 97 20.39 9.85 1.08
C ASP A 97 19.17 10.02 0.18
N HIS A 98 18.07 9.31 0.50
CA HIS A 98 16.78 9.50 -0.13
C HIS A 98 16.27 10.95 0.11
N GLU A 99 16.28 11.43 1.36
CA GLU A 99 15.87 12.82 1.65
C GLU A 99 16.74 13.86 0.94
N ARG A 100 18.07 13.67 0.90
CA ARG A 100 19.01 14.54 0.17
C ARG A 100 18.75 14.56 -1.34
N ALA A 101 18.30 13.45 -1.91
CA ALA A 101 17.89 13.36 -3.31
C ALA A 101 16.54 14.04 -3.59
N GLY A 102 15.87 14.62 -2.57
CA GLY A 102 14.60 15.31 -2.70
C GLY A 102 13.38 14.39 -2.68
N LEU A 103 13.52 13.18 -2.12
CA LEU A 103 12.46 12.17 -2.06
C LEU A 103 11.85 11.83 -3.44
N PRO A 104 12.64 11.31 -4.39
CA PRO A 104 12.09 10.83 -5.65
C PRO A 104 11.13 9.64 -5.46
N PRO A 105 10.12 9.46 -6.33
CA PRO A 105 9.20 8.33 -6.24
C PRO A 105 9.95 7.01 -6.41
N LEU A 106 9.56 6.00 -5.63
CA LEU A 106 10.19 4.68 -5.67
C LEU A 106 9.43 3.76 -6.61
N LEU A 107 9.57 4.02 -7.91
CA LEU A 107 9.06 3.13 -8.96
C LEU A 107 10.22 2.31 -9.53
N ASP A 108 10.05 0.99 -9.60
CA ASP A 108 11.01 0.10 -10.27
C ASP A 108 10.73 0.02 -11.79
N PHE A 109 10.35 1.14 -12.40
CA PHE A 109 9.99 1.23 -13.80
C PHE A 109 10.56 2.51 -14.40
N LYS A 110 10.89 2.49 -15.70
CA LYS A 110 11.20 3.75 -16.40
C LYS A 110 9.89 4.46 -16.69
N TYR A 111 9.90 5.77 -16.53
CA TYR A 111 8.74 6.61 -16.76
C TYR A 111 9.16 7.96 -17.30
N GLU A 112 8.20 8.65 -17.90
CA GLU A 112 8.28 10.08 -18.19
C GLU A 112 7.15 10.83 -17.50
N THR A 113 7.41 12.08 -17.12
CA THR A 113 6.39 12.97 -16.58
C THR A 113 5.62 13.63 -17.71
N LEU A 114 4.31 13.42 -17.75
CA LEU A 114 3.42 13.99 -18.75
C LEU A 114 2.87 15.35 -18.32
N LEU A 115 2.40 15.43 -17.08
CA LEU A 115 1.83 16.64 -16.50
C LEU A 115 2.40 16.81 -15.10
N ASP A 116 2.90 18.00 -14.81
CA ASP A 116 3.27 18.44 -13.47
C ASP A 116 2.29 19.53 -13.03
N ALA A 117 1.42 19.21 -12.07
CA ALA A 117 0.38 20.13 -11.66
C ALA A 117 0.91 21.29 -10.80
N ARG A 118 2.19 21.29 -10.40
CA ARG A 118 2.80 22.44 -9.72
C ARG A 118 2.94 23.65 -10.65
N SER A 119 2.93 23.43 -11.97
CA SER A 119 2.95 24.51 -12.97
C SER A 119 1.57 24.88 -13.50
N PHE A 120 0.47 24.36 -12.91
CA PHE A 120 -0.88 24.76 -13.28
C PHE A 120 -1.26 26.11 -12.67
N GLU A 121 -2.30 26.76 -13.21
CA GLU A 121 -2.82 28.03 -12.68
C GLU A 121 -3.23 27.92 -11.21
N ARG A 122 -3.85 26.81 -10.83
CA ARG A 122 -4.03 26.38 -9.43
C ARG A 122 -3.07 25.23 -9.17
N PRO A 123 -1.90 25.50 -8.57
CA PRO A 123 -0.89 24.48 -8.42
C PRO A 123 -1.33 23.44 -7.38
N VAL A 124 -1.00 22.18 -7.63
CA VAL A 124 -1.02 21.11 -6.62
C VAL A 124 0.22 20.25 -6.76
N ASN A 125 0.63 19.58 -5.70
CA ASN A 125 1.86 18.78 -5.68
C ASN A 125 1.73 17.40 -6.35
N TYR A 126 0.91 17.26 -7.39
CA TYR A 126 0.70 16.00 -8.11
C TYR A 126 1.30 16.02 -9.51
N ALA A 127 1.68 14.86 -10.02
CA ALA A 127 2.10 14.69 -11.40
C ALA A 127 1.57 13.38 -12.00
N LEU A 128 1.31 13.40 -13.29
CA LEU A 128 0.95 12.22 -14.08
C LEU A 128 2.18 11.69 -14.79
N LEU A 129 2.47 10.41 -14.59
CA LEU A 129 3.55 9.69 -15.25
C LEU A 129 2.99 8.72 -16.28
N ARG A 130 3.74 8.52 -17.37
CA ARG A 130 3.59 7.38 -18.27
C ARG A 130 4.72 6.40 -18.01
N ILE A 131 4.39 5.15 -17.72
CA ILE A 131 5.39 4.07 -17.62
C ILE A 131 5.87 3.78 -19.03
N THR A 132 7.17 3.64 -19.29
CA THR A 132 7.69 3.51 -20.66
C THR A 132 8.42 2.21 -20.93
N GLU A 133 8.89 1.51 -19.90
CA GLU A 133 9.69 0.29 -20.07
C GLU A 133 9.62 -0.61 -18.84
N ILE A 134 9.59 -1.92 -19.09
CA ILE A 134 9.79 -2.98 -18.10
C ILE A 134 10.84 -3.96 -18.64
N ASP A 135 11.90 -4.24 -17.86
CA ASP A 135 12.91 -5.27 -18.17
C ASP A 135 13.56 -5.17 -19.56
N GLY A 136 13.78 -3.95 -20.07
CA GLY A 136 14.35 -3.73 -21.41
C GLY A 136 13.33 -3.82 -22.55
N HIS A 137 12.07 -4.17 -22.26
CA HIS A 137 10.98 -4.16 -23.23
C HIS A 137 10.29 -2.80 -23.24
N CYS A 138 10.30 -2.15 -24.41
CA CYS A 138 9.82 -0.79 -24.58
C CYS A 138 8.29 -0.75 -24.73
N TRP A 139 7.68 0.37 -24.33
CA TRP A 139 6.25 0.65 -24.46
C TRP A 139 5.68 0.28 -25.84
N ASP A 140 6.40 0.62 -26.91
CA ASP A 140 5.96 0.37 -28.29
C ASP A 140 5.86 -1.13 -28.65
N ASP A 141 6.56 -2.00 -27.92
CA ASP A 141 6.55 -3.45 -28.14
C ASP A 141 5.61 -4.20 -27.17
N CYS A 142 5.28 -3.60 -26.02
CA CYS A 142 4.56 -4.27 -24.93
C CYS A 142 3.09 -3.88 -24.79
N VAL A 143 2.70 -2.72 -25.32
CA VAL A 143 1.36 -2.19 -25.08
C VAL A 143 0.44 -2.49 -26.26
N ASP A 144 -0.71 -3.09 -25.96
CA ASP A 144 -1.83 -3.22 -26.87
C ASP A 144 -2.68 -1.94 -26.81
N SER A 145 -2.63 -1.14 -27.88
CA SER A 145 -3.39 0.11 -27.98
C SER A 145 -4.91 -0.11 -28.01
N ASP A 146 -5.37 -1.34 -28.26
CA ASP A 146 -6.79 -1.68 -28.21
C ASP A 146 -7.27 -2.00 -26.78
N LYS A 147 -6.36 -2.15 -25.81
CA LYS A 147 -6.72 -2.31 -24.40
C LYS A 147 -6.96 -0.96 -23.71
N PRO A 148 -7.88 -0.89 -22.74
CA PRO A 148 -8.10 0.33 -21.98
C PRO A 148 -6.85 0.69 -21.17
N PRO A 149 -6.45 1.98 -21.13
CA PRO A 149 -5.33 2.41 -20.31
C PRO A 149 -5.66 2.25 -18.82
N VAL A 150 -4.66 1.94 -18.01
CA VAL A 150 -4.77 1.79 -16.55
C VAL A 150 -4.08 2.97 -15.88
N ILE A 151 -4.79 3.68 -15.00
CA ILE A 151 -4.24 4.76 -14.18
C ILE A 151 -4.20 4.28 -12.73
N ILE A 152 -2.99 4.13 -12.18
CA ILE A 152 -2.78 3.73 -10.78
C ILE A 152 -2.56 4.98 -9.93
N VAL A 153 -3.31 5.08 -8.85
CA VAL A 153 -3.27 6.20 -7.89
C VAL A 153 -2.94 5.65 -6.51
N ASP A 154 -1.78 6.04 -6.00
CA ASP A 154 -1.29 5.61 -4.70
C ASP A 154 -1.88 6.41 -3.53
N PRO A 155 -1.95 5.80 -2.33
CA PRO A 155 -2.51 6.45 -1.16
C PRO A 155 -1.62 7.58 -0.67
N ARG A 156 -2.22 8.70 -0.28
CA ARG A 156 -1.56 9.76 0.49
C ARG A 156 -1.61 9.46 2.00
N ALA A 157 -1.17 8.26 2.37
CA ALA A 157 -1.22 7.72 3.73
C ALA A 157 0.02 8.08 4.59
N GLY A 158 0.63 9.24 4.31
CA GLY A 158 1.81 9.77 5.01
C GLY A 158 3.16 9.33 4.46
N HIS A 159 3.19 8.28 3.64
CA HIS A 159 4.38 7.85 2.88
C HIS A 159 4.37 8.47 1.47
N GLY A 160 5.53 8.41 0.80
CA GLY A 160 5.67 8.77 -0.61
C GLY A 160 4.97 7.81 -1.57
N PRO A 161 4.75 8.24 -2.83
CA PRO A 161 4.17 7.39 -3.86
C PRO A 161 5.19 6.34 -4.35
N GLY A 162 4.67 5.31 -5.00
CA GLY A 162 5.42 4.24 -5.62
C GLY A 162 5.03 2.84 -5.14
N ILE A 163 4.16 2.69 -4.14
CA ILE A 163 3.83 1.39 -3.56
C ILE A 163 3.18 0.44 -4.59
N GLY A 164 2.32 0.94 -5.47
CA GLY A 164 1.72 0.17 -6.57
C GLY A 164 2.70 -0.21 -7.70
N GLY A 165 3.95 0.26 -7.64
CA GLY A 165 4.99 0.02 -8.63
C GLY A 165 6.40 -0.18 -8.04
N PHE A 166 6.50 -0.48 -6.75
CA PHE A 166 7.78 -0.55 -6.02
C PHE A 166 8.58 -1.80 -6.39
N LYS A 167 7.91 -2.82 -6.94
CA LYS A 167 8.48 -4.10 -7.41
C LYS A 167 7.97 -4.43 -8.81
N ARG A 168 8.65 -5.34 -9.50
CA ARG A 168 8.21 -5.90 -10.80
C ARG A 168 6.88 -6.65 -10.68
N ASP A 169 6.69 -7.41 -9.63
CA ASP A 169 5.40 -8.04 -9.32
C ASP A 169 4.55 -7.08 -8.50
N SER A 170 3.89 -6.17 -9.21
CA SER A 170 3.04 -5.11 -8.68
C SER A 170 1.88 -4.85 -9.63
N GLU A 171 0.98 -3.94 -9.26
CA GLU A 171 -0.14 -3.52 -10.11
C GLU A 171 0.35 -2.94 -11.45
N VAL A 172 1.39 -2.09 -11.42
CA VAL A 172 2.05 -1.57 -12.63
C VAL A 172 2.58 -2.72 -13.49
N GLY A 173 3.27 -3.67 -12.85
CA GLY A 173 3.86 -4.81 -13.55
C GLY A 173 2.82 -5.74 -14.17
N MET A 174 1.73 -6.04 -13.45
CA MET A 174 0.64 -6.86 -13.97
C MET A 174 -0.06 -6.17 -15.13
N ALA A 175 -0.41 -4.88 -15.00
CA ALA A 175 -1.07 -4.14 -16.06
C ALA A 175 -0.22 -4.08 -17.34
N MET A 176 1.10 -3.85 -17.21
CA MET A 176 2.03 -3.88 -18.35
C MET A 176 2.15 -5.28 -18.98
N ARG A 177 2.25 -6.35 -18.18
CA ARG A 177 2.34 -7.73 -18.70
C ARG A 177 1.06 -8.18 -19.39
N GLU A 178 -0.09 -7.70 -18.91
CA GLU A 178 -1.38 -7.86 -19.58
C GLU A 178 -1.52 -6.91 -20.78
N GLY A 179 -0.50 -6.13 -21.15
CA GLY A 179 -0.48 -5.31 -22.35
C GLY A 179 -1.29 -4.02 -22.28
N HIS A 180 -1.69 -3.57 -21.09
CA HIS A 180 -2.38 -2.29 -20.95
C HIS A 180 -1.40 -1.11 -21.04
N PRO A 181 -1.80 0.03 -21.64
CA PRO A 181 -1.09 1.29 -21.44
C PRO A 181 -1.17 1.70 -19.95
N VAL A 182 -0.02 1.84 -19.26
CA VAL A 182 0.01 2.16 -17.82
C VAL A 182 0.46 3.59 -17.54
N TYR A 183 -0.34 4.24 -16.70
CA TYR A 183 -0.11 5.57 -16.15
C TYR A 183 -0.08 5.51 -14.64
N PHE A 184 0.70 6.39 -14.03
CA PHE A 184 0.86 6.42 -12.58
C PHE A 184 0.75 7.86 -12.07
N VAL A 185 -0.07 8.06 -11.04
CA VAL A 185 -0.19 9.36 -10.38
C VAL A 185 0.75 9.38 -9.19
N ILE A 186 1.69 10.32 -9.20
CA ILE A 186 2.57 10.62 -8.07
C ILE A 186 2.18 11.93 -7.40
N PHE A 187 2.68 12.12 -6.19
CA PHE A 187 2.69 13.40 -5.50
C PHE A 187 4.08 13.69 -4.94
N PHE A 188 4.45 14.97 -4.87
CA PHE A 188 5.75 15.42 -4.35
C PHE A 188 5.73 15.56 -2.83
N PRO A 189 6.89 15.60 -2.15
CA PRO A 189 6.97 15.64 -0.68
C PRO A 189 6.24 16.79 -0.02
N GLU A 190 6.34 17.98 -0.61
CA GLU A 190 5.77 19.19 -0.07
C GLU A 190 4.48 19.56 -0.82
N PRO A 191 3.36 19.82 -0.11
CA PRO A 191 2.18 20.38 -0.74
C PRO A 191 2.47 21.79 -1.25
N THR A 192 1.76 22.21 -2.29
CA THR A 192 1.81 23.61 -2.72
C THR A 192 1.03 24.49 -1.75
N LEU A 193 1.41 25.77 -1.63
CA LEU A 193 0.79 26.68 -0.65
C LEU A 193 -0.71 26.88 -0.96
N GLY A 194 -1.56 26.64 0.04
CA GLY A 194 -3.01 26.82 -0.07
C GLY A 194 -3.72 25.72 -0.89
N GLN A 195 -3.01 24.66 -1.26
CA GLN A 195 -3.57 23.48 -1.91
C GLN A 195 -4.75 22.92 -1.13
N THR A 196 -5.91 22.74 -1.75
CA THR A 196 -7.06 22.10 -1.12
C THR A 196 -7.33 20.71 -1.68
N LEU A 197 -8.14 19.92 -0.96
CA LEU A 197 -8.61 18.62 -1.45
C LEU A 197 -9.40 18.74 -2.77
N ALA A 198 -10.16 19.83 -2.93
CA ALA A 198 -10.89 20.11 -4.16
C ALA A 198 -9.93 20.37 -5.32
N ASP A 199 -8.86 21.15 -5.13
CA ASP A 199 -7.86 21.39 -6.18
C ASP A 199 -7.20 20.08 -6.63
N VAL A 200 -6.90 19.19 -5.68
CA VAL A 200 -6.38 17.84 -5.99
C VAL A 200 -7.37 17.05 -6.84
N LEU A 201 -8.65 17.00 -6.48
CA LEU A 201 -9.67 16.29 -7.26
C LEU A 201 -9.82 16.85 -8.69
N HIS A 202 -9.77 18.18 -8.86
CA HIS A 202 -9.80 18.78 -10.20
C HIS A 202 -8.57 18.41 -11.04
N VAL A 203 -7.39 18.33 -10.42
CA VAL A 203 -6.15 17.91 -11.10
C VAL A 203 -6.20 16.44 -11.47
N LEU A 204 -6.66 15.57 -10.58
CA LEU A 204 -6.84 14.15 -10.89
C LEU A 204 -7.82 13.95 -12.04
N ARG A 205 -8.93 14.72 -12.08
CA ARG A 205 -9.86 14.73 -13.22
C ARG A 205 -9.15 15.12 -14.52
N ARG A 206 -8.34 16.20 -14.51
CA ARG A 206 -7.55 16.61 -15.68
C ARG A 206 -6.57 15.53 -16.14
N PHE A 207 -5.98 14.78 -15.21
CA PHE A 207 -5.11 13.65 -15.56
C PHE A 207 -5.89 12.53 -16.27
N VAL A 208 -7.11 12.20 -15.79
CA VAL A 208 -8.00 11.25 -16.48
C VAL A 208 -8.35 11.75 -17.88
N GLU A 209 -8.70 13.02 -18.03
CA GLU A 209 -9.02 13.65 -19.32
C GLU A 209 -7.84 13.57 -20.30
N GLU A 210 -6.62 13.85 -19.84
CA GLU A 210 -5.39 13.75 -20.65
C GLU A 210 -5.13 12.31 -21.11
N VAL A 211 -5.33 11.32 -20.24
CA VAL A 211 -5.17 9.90 -20.61
C VAL A 211 -6.27 9.48 -21.59
N ALA A 212 -7.53 9.85 -21.34
CA ALA A 212 -8.64 9.53 -22.24
C ALA A 212 -8.45 10.16 -23.63
N LEU A 213 -7.90 11.37 -23.72
CA LEU A 213 -7.58 12.03 -25.00
C LEU A 213 -6.53 11.25 -25.80
N ARG A 214 -5.57 10.63 -25.12
CA ARG A 214 -4.51 9.81 -25.74
C ARG A 214 -5.00 8.43 -26.18
N HIS A 215 -6.12 7.96 -25.64
CA HIS A 215 -6.70 6.64 -25.93
C HIS A 215 -8.18 6.73 -26.35
N PRO A 216 -8.48 7.28 -27.55
CA PRO A 216 -9.86 7.50 -27.98
C PRO A 216 -10.70 6.22 -28.01
N GLY A 217 -11.89 6.27 -27.39
CA GLY A 217 -12.82 5.14 -27.33
C GLY A 217 -12.45 4.05 -26.31
N LYS A 218 -11.40 4.26 -25.52
CA LYS A 218 -10.91 3.34 -24.50
C LYS A 218 -10.89 4.05 -23.14
N PRO A 219 -12.02 4.09 -22.42
CA PRO A 219 -12.11 4.83 -21.17
C PRO A 219 -11.13 4.25 -20.13
N PRO A 220 -10.37 5.09 -19.39
CA PRO A 220 -9.32 4.60 -18.51
C PRO A 220 -9.86 3.81 -17.31
N VAL A 221 -9.23 2.68 -17.02
CA VAL A 221 -9.43 1.92 -15.78
C VAL A 221 -8.73 2.65 -14.65
N LEU A 222 -9.44 2.95 -13.56
CA LEU A 222 -8.85 3.63 -12.40
C LEU A 222 -8.54 2.63 -11.28
N TYR A 223 -7.28 2.53 -10.89
CA TYR A 223 -6.83 1.76 -9.74
C TYR A 223 -6.57 2.71 -8.57
N GLY A 224 -7.39 2.60 -7.51
CA GLY A 224 -7.26 3.37 -6.29
C GLY A 224 -6.79 2.49 -5.13
N ASN A 225 -5.62 2.81 -4.59
CA ASN A 225 -5.03 2.07 -3.48
C ASN A 225 -5.31 2.76 -2.15
N CYS A 226 -5.86 2.01 -1.18
CA CYS A 226 -6.17 2.49 0.17
C CYS A 226 -6.90 3.84 0.14
N GLN A 227 -6.23 4.90 0.60
CA GLN A 227 -6.80 6.23 0.68
C GLN A 227 -7.07 6.84 -0.70
N ALA A 228 -6.39 6.43 -1.77
CA ALA A 228 -6.73 6.90 -3.13
C ALA A 228 -8.08 6.36 -3.63
N GLY A 229 -8.60 5.29 -3.03
CA GLY A 229 -9.87 4.67 -3.39
C GLY A 229 -11.07 5.62 -3.32
N TRP A 230 -11.19 6.44 -2.28
CA TRP A 230 -12.27 7.45 -2.22
C TRP A 230 -12.09 8.52 -3.30
N ALA A 231 -10.85 8.90 -3.64
CA ALA A 231 -10.60 9.91 -4.66
C ALA A 231 -11.03 9.41 -6.04
N VAL A 232 -10.63 8.20 -6.44
CA VAL A 232 -11.06 7.60 -7.71
C VAL A 232 -12.55 7.29 -7.73
N THR A 233 -13.15 6.96 -6.59
CA THR A 233 -14.61 6.80 -6.46
C THR A 233 -15.34 8.12 -6.74
N LEU A 234 -14.86 9.24 -6.19
CA LEU A 234 -15.39 10.57 -6.47
C LEU A 234 -15.24 10.96 -7.94
N LEU A 235 -14.08 10.69 -8.55
CA LEU A 235 -13.87 10.91 -9.99
C LEU A 235 -14.83 10.08 -10.85
N SER A 236 -15.26 8.92 -10.35
CA SER A 236 -16.19 8.03 -11.06
C SER A 236 -17.65 8.45 -10.94
N ALA A 237 -17.97 9.27 -9.94
CA ALA A 237 -19.28 9.90 -9.80
C ALA A 237 -19.45 11.11 -10.73
N ASP A 238 -18.45 11.39 -11.57
CA ASP A 238 -18.47 12.52 -12.50
C ASP A 238 -19.54 12.36 -13.59
N CYS A 239 -20.29 13.45 -13.80
CA CYS A 239 -21.42 13.46 -14.73
C CYS A 239 -21.04 13.29 -16.21
N THR A 240 -19.76 13.43 -16.57
CA THR A 240 -19.31 13.35 -17.96
C THR A 240 -18.89 11.95 -18.41
N GLY A 241 -18.82 10.97 -17.50
CA GLY A 241 -18.57 9.56 -17.84
C GLY A 241 -17.17 9.30 -18.40
N LEU A 242 -16.15 9.98 -17.88
CA LEU A 242 -14.77 9.94 -18.37
C LEU A 242 -14.01 8.64 -18.06
N VAL A 243 -14.56 7.80 -17.17
CA VAL A 243 -13.84 6.68 -16.57
C VAL A 243 -14.42 5.34 -17.02
N GLY A 244 -13.53 4.36 -17.16
CA GLY A 244 -13.87 2.95 -17.33
C GLY A 244 -14.10 2.28 -15.98
N PRO A 245 -13.89 0.95 -15.87
CA PRO A 245 -13.97 0.24 -14.59
C PRO A 245 -13.06 0.85 -13.52
N VAL A 246 -13.49 0.77 -12.26
CA VAL A 246 -12.71 1.26 -11.11
C VAL A 246 -12.36 0.08 -10.22
N VAL A 247 -11.11 0.00 -9.79
CA VAL A 247 -10.61 -1.03 -8.88
C VAL A 247 -10.20 -0.35 -7.57
N LEU A 248 -10.84 -0.77 -6.48
CA LEU A 248 -10.68 -0.24 -5.13
C LEU A 248 -9.97 -1.29 -4.28
N ASN A 249 -8.68 -1.08 -4.07
CA ASN A 249 -7.82 -2.02 -3.35
C ASN A 249 -7.68 -1.57 -1.89
N GLY A 250 -8.12 -2.37 -0.92
CA GLY A 250 -8.03 -2.06 0.51
C GLY A 250 -8.58 -0.67 0.88
N SER A 251 -9.58 -0.20 0.15
CA SER A 251 -10.03 1.20 0.17
C SER A 251 -11.27 1.41 1.05
N PRO A 252 -11.20 2.22 2.13
CA PRO A 252 -12.35 2.45 2.99
C PRO A 252 -13.28 3.50 2.36
N LEU A 253 -14.55 3.15 2.20
CA LEU A 253 -15.61 4.10 1.83
C LEU A 253 -16.69 4.23 2.93
N SER A 254 -16.73 3.28 3.87
CA SER A 254 -17.56 3.32 5.07
C SER A 254 -16.68 3.38 6.31
N TYR A 255 -16.49 4.58 6.85
CA TYR A 255 -15.50 4.82 7.92
C TYR A 255 -16.02 4.45 9.31
N TRP A 256 -17.34 4.49 9.49
CA TRP A 256 -17.99 4.10 10.74
C TRP A 256 -18.31 2.61 10.82
N ALA A 257 -18.44 1.93 9.67
CA ALA A 257 -18.70 0.50 9.63
C ALA A 257 -17.58 -0.31 10.30
N GLY A 258 -17.99 -1.43 10.89
CA GLY A 258 -17.09 -2.38 11.52
C GLY A 258 -17.77 -3.16 12.63
N GLU A 259 -17.33 -4.39 12.83
CA GLU A 259 -17.76 -5.26 13.91
C GLU A 259 -16.98 -4.99 15.21
N SER A 260 -17.46 -5.54 16.33
CA SER A 260 -16.71 -5.55 17.59
C SER A 260 -15.47 -6.43 17.44
N GLY A 261 -14.33 -5.99 17.98
CA GLY A 261 -13.03 -6.65 17.84
C GLY A 261 -12.34 -6.38 16.50
N VAL A 262 -12.95 -5.61 15.60
CA VAL A 262 -12.43 -5.33 14.25
C VAL A 262 -12.17 -3.83 14.07
N ASN A 263 -10.91 -3.51 13.73
CA ASN A 263 -10.42 -2.17 13.44
C ASN A 263 -10.80 -1.10 14.49
N PRO A 264 -10.17 -1.10 15.69
CA PRO A 264 -10.44 -0.10 16.73
C PRO A 264 -10.06 1.33 16.30
N MET A 265 -9.30 1.49 15.21
CA MET A 265 -8.85 2.80 14.73
C MET A 265 -10.02 3.75 14.45
N ARG A 266 -11.15 3.23 13.96
CA ARG A 266 -12.38 4.03 13.70
C ARG A 266 -12.91 4.75 14.96
N LEU A 267 -12.59 4.23 16.15
CA LEU A 267 -13.01 4.81 17.42
C LEU A 267 -12.09 5.95 17.89
N SER A 268 -10.87 6.02 17.35
CA SER A 268 -9.83 6.97 17.78
C SER A 268 -10.29 8.42 17.66
N GLY A 269 -11.10 8.73 16.64
CA GLY A 269 -11.68 10.07 16.45
C GLY A 269 -12.50 10.54 17.65
N GLY A 270 -13.18 9.64 18.35
CA GLY A 270 -13.93 9.95 19.57
C GLY A 270 -13.03 10.28 20.76
N PHE A 271 -11.96 9.52 20.96
CA PHE A 271 -11.02 9.71 22.09
C PHE A 271 -10.10 10.91 21.92
N LEU A 272 -9.69 11.18 20.68
CA LEU A 272 -8.81 12.31 20.32
C LEU A 272 -9.58 13.64 20.27
N GLY A 273 -10.90 13.62 20.47
CA GLY A 273 -11.75 14.81 20.48
C GLY A 273 -11.98 15.39 19.09
N GLY A 274 -11.78 14.62 18.02
CA GLY A 274 -12.09 15.03 16.64
C GLY A 274 -10.93 15.54 15.81
N SER A 275 -11.23 16.43 14.86
CA SER A 275 -10.28 16.97 13.86
C SER A 275 -9.28 17.99 14.39
N TRP A 276 -9.53 18.61 15.55
CA TRP A 276 -8.72 19.72 16.08
C TRP A 276 -7.23 19.36 16.28
N LEU A 277 -6.88 18.11 16.60
CA LEU A 277 -5.48 17.68 16.71
C LEU A 277 -4.78 17.65 15.35
N ALA A 278 -5.48 17.29 14.29
CA ALA A 278 -4.94 17.39 12.93
C ALA A 278 -4.72 18.87 12.55
N HIS A 279 -5.61 19.77 12.98
CA HIS A 279 -5.43 21.20 12.82
C HIS A 279 -4.22 21.72 13.58
N LEU A 280 -4.10 21.37 14.86
CA LEU A 280 -2.99 21.79 15.72
C LEU A 280 -1.65 21.34 15.18
N THR A 281 -1.54 20.07 14.80
CA THR A 281 -0.29 19.54 14.24
C THR A 281 0.07 20.22 12.93
N ALA A 282 -0.90 20.55 12.08
CA ALA A 282 -0.66 21.33 10.86
C ALA A 282 -0.27 22.79 11.14
N ASP A 283 -0.87 23.44 12.13
CA ASP A 283 -0.50 24.80 12.56
C ASP A 283 0.92 24.85 13.08
N LEU A 284 1.30 23.90 13.95
CA LEU A 284 2.68 23.76 14.43
C LEU A 284 3.67 23.42 13.31
N GLY A 285 3.21 22.73 12.26
CA GLY A 285 3.96 22.44 11.04
C GLY A 285 4.00 23.59 10.02
N ASN A 286 3.56 24.79 10.41
CA ASN A 286 3.50 25.99 9.58
C ASN A 286 2.62 25.79 8.33
N GLY A 287 1.42 25.23 8.52
CA GLY A 287 0.46 24.94 7.45
C GLY A 287 0.65 23.57 6.78
N ARG A 288 1.57 22.76 7.28
CA ARG A 288 1.88 21.42 6.76
C ARG A 288 1.64 20.37 7.83
N PHE A 289 0.95 19.31 7.47
CA PHE A 289 0.77 18.13 8.31
C PHE A 289 1.80 17.07 7.95
N ASP A 290 2.60 16.65 8.93
CA ASP A 290 3.65 15.65 8.75
C ASP A 290 3.07 14.23 8.65
N GLY A 291 3.23 13.59 7.49
CA GLY A 291 2.77 12.23 7.25
C GLY A 291 3.38 11.17 8.18
N ALA A 292 4.49 11.48 8.85
CA ALA A 292 5.08 10.62 9.86
C ALA A 292 4.11 10.28 11.01
N TRP A 293 3.15 11.17 11.32
CA TRP A 293 2.09 10.88 12.30
C TRP A 293 1.14 9.77 11.82
N LEU A 294 0.83 9.72 10.52
CA LEU A 294 0.01 8.65 9.94
C LEU A 294 0.77 7.33 9.95
N ALA A 295 2.04 7.34 9.54
CA ALA A 295 2.91 6.17 9.59
C ALA A 295 3.04 5.61 11.02
N GLN A 296 3.17 6.48 12.02
CA GLN A 296 3.21 6.07 13.43
C GLN A 296 1.89 5.43 13.88
N ASN A 297 0.76 5.95 13.42
CA ASN A 297 -0.55 5.34 13.70
C ASN A 297 -0.60 3.92 13.12
N PHE A 298 -0.08 3.69 11.90
CA PHE A 298 0.01 2.35 11.31
C PHE A 298 0.86 1.39 12.15
N GLU A 299 2.03 1.81 12.65
CA GLU A 299 2.88 0.96 13.52
C GLU A 299 2.17 0.62 14.85
N SER A 300 1.33 1.52 15.34
CA SER A 300 0.58 1.35 16.59
C SER A 300 -0.60 0.39 16.48
N LEU A 301 -1.06 0.06 15.26
CA LEU A 301 -2.17 -0.88 15.05
C LEU A 301 -1.78 -2.31 15.44
N LYS A 302 -0.62 -2.78 14.98
CA LYS A 302 -0.07 -4.12 15.28
C LYS A 302 1.36 -3.99 15.79
N PRO A 303 1.59 -3.49 17.02
CA PRO A 303 2.93 -3.29 17.56
C PRO A 303 3.75 -4.60 17.61
N GLU A 304 3.09 -5.73 17.84
CA GLU A 304 3.70 -7.06 17.79
C GLU A 304 4.35 -7.34 16.44
N LYS A 305 3.75 -6.86 15.33
CA LYS A 305 4.30 -7.02 13.98
C LYS A 305 5.28 -5.92 13.60
N ALA A 306 4.86 -4.66 13.75
CA ALA A 306 5.57 -3.51 13.22
C ALA A 306 6.81 -3.10 14.05
N ILE A 307 6.76 -3.31 15.37
CA ILE A 307 7.79 -2.86 16.32
C ILE A 307 8.64 -4.03 16.84
N TRP A 308 8.10 -5.25 16.88
CA TRP A 308 8.81 -6.44 17.38
C TRP A 308 9.16 -7.44 16.27
N GLU A 309 8.18 -8.14 15.72
CA GLU A 309 8.38 -9.29 14.82
C GLU A 309 9.24 -8.92 13.60
N LYS A 310 9.02 -7.74 13.00
CA LYS A 310 9.86 -7.22 11.91
C LYS A 310 11.36 -7.23 12.24
N TYR A 311 11.74 -6.77 13.43
CA TYR A 311 13.14 -6.69 13.84
C TYR A 311 13.65 -8.04 14.36
N ALA A 312 12.79 -8.82 15.03
CA ALA A 312 13.12 -10.18 15.44
C ALA A 312 13.38 -11.07 14.21
N GLN A 313 12.58 -10.97 13.15
CA GLN A 313 12.78 -11.67 11.88
C GLN A 313 14.09 -11.25 11.22
N LEU A 314 14.37 -9.93 11.15
CA LEU A 314 15.66 -9.44 10.66
C LEU A 314 16.84 -10.01 11.47
N PHE A 315 16.74 -10.04 12.79
CA PHE A 315 17.82 -10.55 13.65
C PHE A 315 18.03 -12.07 13.51
N THR A 316 16.95 -12.83 13.51
CA THR A 316 16.97 -14.30 13.43
C THR A 316 17.40 -14.84 12.07
N ASN A 317 17.16 -14.07 11.01
CA ASN A 317 17.46 -14.46 9.63
C ASN A 317 18.29 -13.39 8.90
N VAL A 318 19.28 -12.80 9.59
CA VAL A 318 20.03 -11.63 9.09
C VAL A 318 20.71 -11.85 7.73
N ASP A 319 21.08 -13.10 7.41
CA ASP A 319 21.75 -13.46 6.16
C ASP A 319 20.85 -13.37 4.92
N SER A 320 19.53 -13.57 5.09
CA SER A 320 18.57 -13.57 3.98
C SER A 320 17.62 -12.37 4.03
N GLU A 321 17.30 -11.86 5.22
CA GLU A 321 16.28 -10.82 5.41
C GLU A 321 16.79 -9.40 5.18
N GLN A 322 18.11 -9.17 5.24
CA GLN A 322 18.70 -7.83 5.15
C GLN A 322 18.25 -7.09 3.88
N GLY A 323 18.36 -7.71 2.71
CA GLY A 323 18.01 -7.11 1.43
C GLY A 323 16.53 -6.70 1.38
N ARG A 324 15.65 -7.65 1.73
CA ARG A 324 14.19 -7.43 1.75
C ARG A 324 13.79 -6.34 2.75
N PHE A 325 14.40 -6.32 3.93
CA PHE A 325 14.16 -5.32 4.96
C PHE A 325 14.56 -3.92 4.48
N LEU A 326 15.78 -3.78 3.94
CA LEU A 326 16.29 -2.49 3.45
C LEU A 326 15.50 -1.97 2.26
N GLU A 327 15.11 -2.86 1.34
CA GLU A 327 14.27 -2.53 0.20
C GLU A 327 12.95 -1.92 0.68
N PHE A 328 12.20 -2.62 1.52
CA PHE A 328 10.93 -2.12 2.06
C PHE A 328 11.09 -0.81 2.87
N GLU A 329 12.15 -0.71 3.69
CA GLU A 329 12.40 0.49 4.50
C GLU A 329 12.67 1.74 3.67
N ARG A 330 13.15 1.61 2.41
CA ARG A 330 13.29 2.78 1.51
C ARG A 330 11.97 3.49 1.30
N TRP A 331 10.87 2.75 1.19
CA TRP A 331 9.52 3.31 1.10
C TRP A 331 8.95 3.67 2.47
N TRP A 332 9.04 2.76 3.46
CA TRP A 332 8.45 2.94 4.79
C TRP A 332 8.99 4.16 5.55
N THR A 333 10.18 4.65 5.21
CA THR A 333 10.81 5.81 5.86
C THR A 333 10.72 7.11 5.05
N GLY A 334 10.11 7.08 3.86
CA GLY A 334 9.88 8.27 3.04
C GLY A 334 8.59 8.99 3.45
N PHE A 335 8.67 9.88 4.44
CA PHE A 335 7.51 10.61 4.96
C PHE A 335 7.20 11.89 4.18
N TYR A 336 5.95 12.03 3.73
CA TYR A 336 5.48 13.13 2.88
C TYR A 336 4.46 13.99 3.63
N PHE A 337 4.31 15.24 3.21
CA PHE A 337 3.42 16.20 3.85
C PHE A 337 2.06 16.29 3.14
N LEU A 338 1.04 16.64 3.93
CA LEU A 338 -0.25 17.12 3.44
C LEU A 338 -0.37 18.61 3.79
N SER A 339 -1.09 19.39 2.99
CA SER A 339 -1.50 20.73 3.45
C SER A 339 -2.46 20.59 4.64
N ARG A 340 -2.56 21.65 5.44
CA ARG A 340 -3.59 21.76 6.49
C ARG A 340 -4.98 21.53 5.90
N GLU A 341 -5.28 22.16 4.77
CA GLU A 341 -6.60 22.12 4.14
C GLU A 341 -6.97 20.71 3.68
N GLU A 342 -6.02 19.95 3.13
CA GLU A 342 -6.23 18.56 2.73
C GLU A 342 -6.48 17.65 3.93
N ILE A 343 -5.63 17.66 4.96
CA ILE A 343 -5.78 16.74 6.09
C ILE A 343 -7.08 17.02 6.87
N LEU A 344 -7.45 18.29 7.02
CA LEU A 344 -8.71 18.65 7.68
C LEU A 344 -9.91 18.18 6.86
N ALA A 345 -9.93 18.45 5.55
CA ALA A 345 -11.01 17.97 4.69
C ALA A 345 -11.14 16.44 4.71
N ILE A 346 -10.02 15.71 4.73
CA ILE A 346 -10.01 14.25 4.82
C ILE A 346 -10.60 13.78 6.17
N VAL A 347 -10.10 14.31 7.30
CA VAL A 347 -10.53 13.87 8.63
C VAL A 347 -11.99 14.24 8.90
N GLU A 348 -12.37 15.48 8.59
CA GLU A 348 -13.71 16.01 8.86
C GLU A 348 -14.77 15.35 7.98
N ASN A 349 -14.51 15.20 6.69
CA ASN A 349 -15.53 14.73 5.77
C ASN A 349 -15.60 13.20 5.69
N LEU A 350 -14.48 12.49 5.83
CA LEU A 350 -14.41 11.04 5.66
C LEU A 350 -14.44 10.31 7.00
N PHE A 351 -13.41 10.48 7.82
CA PHE A 351 -13.23 9.68 9.05
C PHE A 351 -14.24 10.03 10.14
N ILE A 352 -14.43 11.32 10.42
CA ILE A 352 -15.35 11.80 11.45
C ILE A 352 -16.75 11.98 10.88
N GLY A 353 -16.89 12.63 9.73
CA GLY A 353 -18.19 13.00 9.16
C GLY A 353 -18.88 11.90 8.38
N ASN A 354 -18.13 10.91 7.88
CA ASN A 354 -18.62 9.79 7.06
C ASN A 354 -19.54 10.25 5.91
N GLN A 355 -19.20 11.39 5.30
CA GLN A 355 -20.07 12.12 4.38
C GLN A 355 -20.19 11.44 3.00
N LEU A 356 -19.25 10.58 2.64
CA LEU A 356 -19.18 9.99 1.30
C LEU A 356 -20.36 9.05 1.04
N GLU A 357 -20.59 8.07 1.92
CA GLU A 357 -21.72 7.14 1.80
C GLU A 357 -23.08 7.79 2.07
N GLN A 358 -23.09 8.94 2.77
CA GLN A 358 -24.28 9.74 3.03
C GLN A 358 -24.65 10.67 1.86
N GLY A 359 -23.78 10.81 0.85
CA GLY A 359 -23.98 11.75 -0.25
C GLY A 359 -23.94 13.22 0.20
N LEU A 360 -23.12 13.53 1.20
CA LEU A 360 -22.97 14.87 1.78
C LEU A 360 -21.61 15.53 1.45
N PHE A 361 -20.67 14.77 0.89
CA PHE A 361 -19.31 15.24 0.61
C PHE A 361 -19.33 16.32 -0.48
N GLN A 362 -19.00 17.56 -0.13
CA GLN A 362 -18.94 18.66 -1.09
C GLN A 362 -17.56 18.69 -1.77
N ILE A 363 -17.55 18.59 -3.10
CA ILE A 363 -16.34 18.72 -3.93
C ILE A 363 -16.11 20.20 -4.25
N CYS A 364 -17.18 20.90 -4.64
CA CYS A 364 -17.18 22.33 -4.97
C CYS A 364 -18.43 23.00 -4.35
N GLN A 365 -18.47 24.33 -4.39
CA GLN A 365 -19.67 25.07 -4.02
C GLN A 365 -20.88 24.59 -4.83
N GLY A 366 -21.89 24.05 -4.14
CA GLY A 366 -23.11 23.47 -4.75
C GLY A 366 -22.93 22.12 -5.45
N CYS A 367 -21.75 21.51 -5.38
CA CYS A 367 -21.45 20.21 -5.97
C CYS A 367 -21.17 19.18 -4.88
N THR A 368 -22.14 18.30 -4.65
CA THR A 368 -22.04 17.19 -3.69
C THR A 368 -21.86 15.88 -4.42
N ALA A 369 -20.97 15.03 -3.90
CA ALA A 369 -20.75 13.69 -4.40
C ALA A 369 -22.00 12.83 -4.24
N ASP A 370 -22.38 12.12 -5.30
CA ASP A 370 -23.51 11.20 -5.31
C ASP A 370 -23.05 9.88 -5.95
N LEU A 371 -22.80 8.89 -5.11
CA LEU A 371 -22.29 7.59 -5.54
C LEU A 371 -23.29 6.83 -6.43
N ARG A 372 -24.58 7.19 -6.42
CA ARG A 372 -25.60 6.59 -7.29
C ARG A 372 -25.44 7.02 -8.76
N ARG A 373 -24.63 8.05 -9.03
CA ARG A 373 -24.31 8.50 -10.40
C ARG A 373 -23.28 7.63 -11.07
N ILE A 374 -22.49 6.88 -10.32
CA ILE A 374 -21.48 5.98 -10.87
C ILE A 374 -22.21 4.91 -11.68
N ARG A 375 -21.85 4.77 -12.96
CA ARG A 375 -22.42 3.77 -13.86
C ARG A 375 -21.40 2.74 -14.30
N ASN A 376 -20.13 3.11 -14.37
CA ASN A 376 -19.03 2.21 -14.68
C ASN A 376 -18.87 1.14 -13.58
N PRO A 377 -18.43 -0.09 -13.92
CA PRO A 377 -18.28 -1.14 -12.93
C PRO A 377 -17.28 -0.78 -11.83
N ILE A 378 -17.59 -1.16 -10.60
CA ILE A 378 -16.70 -1.02 -9.44
C ILE A 378 -16.24 -2.42 -9.02
N VAL A 379 -14.94 -2.63 -8.94
CA VAL A 379 -14.29 -3.83 -8.41
C VAL A 379 -13.70 -3.48 -7.05
N ILE A 380 -14.03 -4.24 -6.01
CA ILE A 380 -13.56 -4.00 -4.64
C ILE A 380 -12.73 -5.19 -4.18
N PHE A 381 -11.46 -4.97 -3.85
CA PHE A 381 -10.61 -5.99 -3.26
C PHE A 381 -10.36 -5.68 -1.79
N ALA A 382 -10.87 -6.54 -0.91
CA ALA A 382 -10.73 -6.45 0.55
C ALA A 382 -10.10 -7.71 1.14
N SER A 383 -9.61 -7.63 2.38
CA SER A 383 -9.10 -8.82 3.08
C SER A 383 -9.51 -8.86 4.54
N TYR A 384 -9.83 -10.05 5.04
CA TYR A 384 -10.06 -10.27 6.48
C TYR A 384 -8.78 -10.20 7.31
N GLY A 385 -7.59 -10.29 6.68
CA GLY A 385 -6.31 -10.01 7.34
C GLY A 385 -6.00 -8.51 7.49
N ASP A 386 -6.80 -7.66 6.84
CA ASP A 386 -6.70 -6.21 6.87
C ASP A 386 -7.39 -5.62 8.11
N ASN A 387 -6.61 -5.02 9.01
CA ASN A 387 -7.12 -4.35 10.20
C ASN A 387 -7.32 -2.83 9.99
N ILE A 388 -7.08 -2.33 8.79
CA ILE A 388 -7.23 -0.93 8.39
C ILE A 388 -8.50 -0.76 7.56
N THR A 389 -8.71 -1.62 6.56
CA THR A 389 -9.91 -1.64 5.72
C THR A 389 -10.45 -3.08 5.58
N PRO A 390 -11.00 -3.66 6.65
CA PRO A 390 -11.66 -4.96 6.57
C PRO A 390 -12.86 -4.90 5.60
N PRO A 391 -13.41 -6.05 5.15
CA PRO A 391 -14.53 -6.09 4.21
C PRO A 391 -15.73 -5.24 4.64
N HIS A 392 -16.02 -5.14 5.94
CA HIS A 392 -17.08 -4.28 6.47
C HIS A 392 -16.89 -2.79 6.11
N GLN A 393 -15.65 -2.28 6.08
CA GLN A 393 -15.37 -0.89 5.71
C GLN A 393 -15.24 -0.67 4.21
N ALA A 394 -14.77 -1.69 3.48
CA ALA A 394 -14.69 -1.66 2.02
C ALA A 394 -16.06 -1.77 1.36
N LEU A 395 -16.99 -2.54 1.94
CA LEU A 395 -18.30 -2.88 1.37
C LEU A 395 -19.48 -2.19 2.08
N GLY A 396 -19.32 -1.72 3.31
CA GLY A 396 -20.42 -1.21 4.15
C GLY A 396 -21.15 0.02 3.60
N TRP A 397 -20.52 0.74 2.66
CA TRP A 397 -21.14 1.88 1.98
C TRP A 397 -22.23 1.44 0.98
N ILE A 398 -22.15 0.20 0.45
CA ILE A 398 -23.09 -0.32 -0.55
C ILE A 398 -24.52 -0.33 0.02
N PRO A 399 -24.81 -0.96 1.19
CA PRO A 399 -26.14 -0.92 1.78
C PRO A 399 -26.53 0.46 2.34
N ALA A 400 -25.59 1.39 2.51
CA ALA A 400 -25.89 2.77 2.87
C ALA A 400 -26.38 3.60 1.66
N VAL A 401 -25.82 3.33 0.48
CA VAL A 401 -26.17 4.00 -0.79
C VAL A 401 -27.38 3.36 -1.48
N TYR A 402 -27.53 2.04 -1.38
CA TYR A 402 -28.59 1.26 -2.00
C TYR A 402 -29.42 0.52 -0.94
N SER A 403 -30.74 0.70 -0.94
CA SER A 403 -31.60 0.13 0.11
C SER A 403 -31.63 -1.40 0.12
N ASP A 404 -31.54 -1.98 -1.08
CA ASP A 404 -31.71 -3.40 -1.40
C ASP A 404 -31.05 -3.71 -2.76
N THR A 405 -31.00 -4.99 -3.11
CA THR A 405 -30.40 -5.45 -4.37
C THR A 405 -31.13 -4.89 -5.59
N ASP A 406 -32.45 -4.76 -5.53
CA ASP A 406 -33.24 -4.22 -6.64
C ASP A 406 -32.97 -2.72 -6.85
N ASP A 407 -32.71 -1.97 -5.80
CA ASP A 407 -32.32 -0.57 -5.85
C ASP A 407 -30.96 -0.38 -6.54
N LEU A 408 -29.97 -1.23 -6.21
CA LEU A 408 -28.68 -1.26 -6.90
C LEU A 408 -28.85 -1.57 -8.39
N LYS A 409 -29.72 -2.54 -8.73
CA LYS A 409 -30.04 -2.90 -10.12
C LYS A 409 -30.75 -1.76 -10.87
N ARG A 410 -31.73 -1.10 -10.24
CA ARG A 410 -32.42 0.08 -10.80
C ARG A 410 -31.46 1.25 -11.01
N ALA A 411 -30.48 1.41 -10.14
CA ALA A 411 -29.38 2.36 -10.32
C ALA A 411 -28.39 1.93 -11.42
N GLY A 412 -28.61 0.79 -12.10
CA GLY A 412 -27.77 0.33 -13.21
C GLY A 412 -26.32 0.06 -12.83
N GLN A 413 -26.04 -0.12 -11.53
CA GLN A 413 -24.69 -0.27 -11.03
C GLN A 413 -24.27 -1.74 -11.05
N ARG A 414 -22.99 -1.98 -11.34
CA ARG A 414 -22.32 -3.27 -11.36
C ARG A 414 -21.19 -3.22 -10.33
N ILE A 415 -21.34 -3.96 -9.24
CA ILE A 415 -20.31 -4.05 -8.20
C ILE A 415 -19.83 -5.50 -8.12
N VAL A 416 -18.53 -5.68 -8.27
CA VAL A 416 -17.84 -6.95 -8.09
C VAL A 416 -16.92 -6.82 -6.89
N TYR A 417 -16.94 -7.77 -5.96
CA TYR A 417 -15.98 -7.78 -4.87
C TYR A 417 -15.23 -9.10 -4.77
N LEU A 418 -14.00 -9.03 -4.26
CA LEU A 418 -13.09 -10.13 -4.01
C LEU A 418 -12.62 -10.01 -2.55
N THR A 419 -12.59 -11.13 -1.84
CA THR A 419 -12.03 -11.18 -0.48
C THR A 419 -10.88 -12.16 -0.37
N ASN A 420 -9.81 -11.74 0.31
CA ASN A 420 -8.73 -12.64 0.72
C ASN A 420 -8.81 -12.91 2.23
N PRO A 421 -8.66 -14.16 2.72
CA PRO A 421 -8.84 -14.49 4.13
C PRO A 421 -7.67 -14.06 5.05
N HIS A 422 -6.47 -13.82 4.52
CA HIS A 422 -5.25 -13.78 5.35
C HIS A 422 -4.35 -12.57 5.12
N VAL A 423 -4.42 -11.95 3.95
CA VAL A 423 -3.50 -10.89 3.56
C VAL A 423 -3.71 -9.63 4.41
N GLY A 424 -2.63 -9.11 4.99
CA GLY A 424 -2.67 -7.81 5.68
C GLY A 424 -2.81 -6.65 4.69
N HIS A 425 -3.21 -5.47 5.18
CA HIS A 425 -3.44 -4.27 4.36
C HIS A 425 -2.37 -4.00 3.29
N LEU A 426 -1.10 -3.92 3.68
CA LEU A 426 -0.02 -3.66 2.74
C LEU A 426 0.14 -4.80 1.72
N GLY A 427 -0.09 -6.04 2.15
CA GLY A 427 0.00 -7.21 1.27
C GLY A 427 -1.01 -7.19 0.12
N ILE A 428 -2.10 -6.43 0.22
CA ILE A 428 -3.04 -6.21 -0.88
C ILE A 428 -2.33 -5.57 -2.09
N PHE A 429 -1.33 -4.72 -1.84
CA PHE A 429 -0.65 -3.93 -2.88
C PHE A 429 0.77 -4.44 -3.19
N VAL A 430 1.50 -4.90 -2.16
CA VAL A 430 2.95 -5.19 -2.28
C VAL A 430 3.30 -6.66 -2.37
N SER A 431 2.35 -7.56 -2.12
CA SER A 431 2.62 -8.99 -2.17
C SER A 431 2.71 -9.46 -3.61
N ALA A 432 3.86 -10.04 -3.99
CA ALA A 432 4.03 -10.62 -5.32
C ALA A 432 2.99 -11.72 -5.60
N GLY A 433 2.64 -12.53 -4.59
CA GLY A 433 1.59 -13.54 -4.73
C GLY A 433 0.22 -12.94 -5.03
N VAL A 434 -0.11 -11.81 -4.37
CA VAL A 434 -1.38 -11.10 -4.59
C VAL A 434 -1.40 -10.40 -5.95
N ALA A 435 -0.27 -9.83 -6.37
CA ALA A 435 -0.11 -9.26 -7.70
C ALA A 435 -0.35 -10.32 -8.78
N ARG A 436 0.36 -11.45 -8.71
CA ARG A 436 0.32 -12.47 -9.77
C ARG A 436 -0.99 -13.24 -9.86
N LEU A 437 -1.78 -13.30 -8.78
CA LEU A 437 -3.07 -13.99 -8.76
C LEU A 437 -4.25 -13.00 -8.78
N GLU A 438 -4.51 -12.28 -7.69
CA GLU A 438 -5.70 -11.43 -7.55
C GLU A 438 -5.70 -10.25 -8.52
N HIS A 439 -4.62 -9.47 -8.61
CA HIS A 439 -4.56 -8.31 -9.52
C HIS A 439 -4.58 -8.73 -10.99
N ARG A 440 -3.85 -9.79 -11.35
CA ARG A 440 -3.92 -10.40 -12.69
C ARG A 440 -5.34 -10.83 -13.02
N ALA A 441 -6.01 -11.53 -12.10
CA ALA A 441 -7.38 -12.00 -12.30
C ALA A 441 -8.37 -10.85 -12.51
N ILE A 442 -8.22 -9.74 -11.78
CA ILE A 442 -9.04 -8.55 -11.99
C ILE A 442 -8.83 -7.98 -13.40
N LEU A 443 -7.57 -7.78 -13.82
CA LEU A 443 -7.23 -7.23 -15.13
C LEU A 443 -7.70 -8.13 -16.29
N GLU A 444 -7.47 -9.44 -16.19
CA GLU A 444 -7.88 -10.44 -17.19
C GLU A 444 -9.42 -10.60 -17.28
N SER A 445 -10.19 -10.06 -16.32
CA SER A 445 -11.66 -10.15 -16.29
C SER A 445 -12.39 -8.84 -16.50
N LEU A 446 -11.70 -7.72 -16.79
CA LEU A 446 -12.35 -6.42 -16.96
C LEU A 446 -13.50 -6.46 -17.99
N ALA A 447 -13.30 -7.10 -19.14
CA ALA A 447 -14.34 -7.22 -20.18
C ALA A 447 -15.53 -8.08 -19.73
N GLU A 448 -15.29 -9.15 -18.95
CA GLU A 448 -16.36 -9.98 -18.38
C GLU A 448 -17.16 -9.20 -17.34
N ILE A 449 -16.47 -8.42 -16.50
CA ILE A 449 -17.07 -7.56 -15.47
C ILE A 449 -17.94 -6.46 -16.10
N GLU A 450 -17.47 -5.84 -17.18
CA GLU A 450 -18.25 -4.84 -17.93
C GLU A 450 -19.52 -5.42 -18.54
N ALA A 451 -19.49 -6.67 -18.99
CA ALA A 451 -20.61 -7.39 -19.60
C ALA A 451 -21.64 -7.92 -18.58
N LEU A 452 -21.34 -7.89 -17.27
CA LEU A 452 -22.30 -8.29 -16.24
C LEU A 452 -23.53 -7.37 -16.27
N ALA A 453 -24.69 -7.96 -16.01
CA ALA A 453 -25.89 -7.20 -15.71
C ALA A 453 -25.69 -6.38 -14.42
N PRO A 454 -26.42 -5.27 -14.22
CA PRO A 454 -26.44 -4.58 -12.93
C PRO A 454 -26.72 -5.55 -11.78
N GLY A 455 -25.99 -5.41 -10.67
CA GLY A 455 -26.02 -6.35 -9.56
C GLY A 455 -24.76 -6.30 -8.70
N LEU A 456 -24.82 -7.01 -7.57
CA LEU A 456 -23.70 -7.26 -6.68
C LEU A 456 -23.19 -8.68 -6.91
N TYR A 457 -21.89 -8.84 -7.13
CA TYR A 457 -21.26 -10.11 -7.43
C TYR A 457 -20.01 -10.33 -6.57
N GLU A 458 -19.83 -11.56 -6.11
CA GLU A 458 -18.57 -12.00 -5.54
C GLU A 458 -17.73 -12.71 -6.61
N MET A 459 -16.52 -12.22 -6.83
CA MET A 459 -15.53 -12.85 -7.68
C MET A 459 -14.83 -13.97 -6.90
N LYS A 460 -15.04 -15.21 -7.33
CA LYS A 460 -14.35 -16.40 -6.83
C LYS A 460 -13.26 -16.81 -7.80
N ILE A 461 -12.03 -16.87 -7.31
CA ILE A 461 -10.88 -17.36 -8.07
C ILE A 461 -10.63 -18.81 -7.65
N ASP A 462 -10.82 -19.74 -8.57
CA ASP A 462 -10.55 -21.17 -8.38
C ASP A 462 -9.20 -21.49 -9.02
N ASN A 463 -8.16 -21.68 -8.20
CA ASN A 463 -6.81 -22.00 -8.63
C ASN A 463 -6.43 -23.42 -8.14
N PRO A 464 -6.91 -24.48 -8.82
CA PRO A 464 -6.69 -25.86 -8.38
C PRO A 464 -5.21 -26.29 -8.41
N SER A 465 -4.38 -25.59 -9.20
CA SER A 465 -2.95 -25.86 -9.28
C SER A 465 -2.15 -25.30 -8.10
N GLY A 466 -2.69 -24.30 -7.40
CA GLY A 466 -1.98 -23.54 -6.35
C GLY A 466 -0.77 -22.74 -6.86
N SER A 467 -0.47 -22.75 -8.15
CA SER A 467 0.64 -21.99 -8.73
C SER A 467 0.28 -20.50 -8.76
N LEU A 468 1.23 -19.67 -8.31
CA LEU A 468 1.11 -18.21 -8.33
C LEU A 468 1.45 -17.62 -9.70
N ASP A 469 2.07 -18.37 -10.60
CA ASP A 469 2.34 -17.92 -11.96
C ASP A 469 1.43 -18.67 -12.95
N CYS A 470 0.20 -18.18 -13.03
CA CYS A 470 -0.86 -18.77 -13.83
C CYS A 470 -1.60 -17.69 -14.61
N HIS A 471 -1.80 -17.92 -15.91
CA HIS A 471 -2.71 -17.16 -16.76
C HIS A 471 -3.98 -17.97 -16.97
N LYS A 472 -5.08 -17.35 -17.41
CA LYS A 472 -6.20 -18.14 -17.96
C LYS A 472 -5.67 -19.09 -19.06
N PRO A 473 -5.99 -20.40 -19.03
CA PRO A 473 -7.02 -21.06 -18.22
C PRO A 473 -6.52 -21.80 -16.95
N SER A 474 -5.29 -21.59 -16.49
CA SER A 474 -4.70 -22.29 -15.32
C SER A 474 -5.42 -22.00 -14.00
N TYR A 475 -6.17 -20.90 -13.93
CA TYR A 475 -7.18 -20.63 -12.91
C TYR A 475 -8.50 -20.26 -13.59
N SER A 476 -9.61 -20.42 -12.87
CA SER A 476 -10.95 -20.06 -13.36
C SER A 476 -11.59 -19.00 -12.47
N ILE A 477 -12.39 -18.13 -13.08
CA ILE A 477 -13.13 -17.09 -12.37
C ILE A 477 -14.62 -17.41 -12.45
N ARG A 478 -15.32 -17.28 -11.33
CA ARG A 478 -16.78 -17.36 -11.26
C ARG A 478 -17.31 -16.11 -10.56
N PHE A 479 -18.33 -15.49 -11.14
CA PHE A 479 -19.06 -14.39 -10.53
C PHE A 479 -20.33 -14.92 -9.89
N GLU A 480 -20.36 -14.98 -8.55
CA GLU A 480 -21.53 -15.43 -7.81
C GLU A 480 -22.39 -14.23 -7.44
N SER A 481 -23.68 -14.23 -7.82
CA SER A 481 -24.60 -13.17 -7.42
C SER A 481 -24.75 -13.15 -5.89
N ARG A 482 -24.76 -11.94 -5.34
CA ARG A 482 -24.96 -11.68 -3.90
C ARG A 482 -26.05 -10.65 -3.70
N GLN A 483 -26.50 -10.52 -2.46
CA GLN A 483 -27.52 -9.57 -2.07
C GLN A 483 -26.90 -8.42 -1.28
N VAL A 484 -27.31 -7.18 -1.58
CA VAL A 484 -26.89 -5.97 -0.84
C VAL A 484 -27.29 -6.06 0.63
N GLU A 485 -28.42 -6.70 0.89
CA GLU A 485 -29.00 -6.96 2.20
C GLU A 485 -28.05 -7.78 3.10
N ASP A 486 -27.26 -8.69 2.51
CA ASP A 486 -26.30 -9.53 3.21
C ASP A 486 -25.08 -8.74 3.72
N LEU A 487 -24.86 -7.52 3.23
CA LEU A 487 -23.75 -6.65 3.64
C LEU A 487 -24.09 -5.75 4.83
N LYS A 488 -25.36 -5.72 5.27
CA LYS A 488 -25.80 -4.85 6.37
C LYS A 488 -25.12 -5.28 7.67
N THR A 489 -24.30 -4.39 8.22
CA THR A 489 -23.61 -4.60 9.50
C THR A 489 -24.24 -3.68 10.54
N ASP A 490 -24.55 -4.21 11.72
CA ASP A 490 -25.05 -3.41 12.84
C ASP A 490 -23.87 -2.72 13.54
N TYR A 491 -23.85 -1.39 13.55
CA TYR A 491 -22.85 -0.59 14.25
C TYR A 491 -23.51 0.65 14.89
N PRO A 492 -22.93 1.20 15.98
CA PRO A 492 -23.60 2.21 16.79
C PRO A 492 -23.58 3.60 16.15
N GLN A 493 -24.38 3.81 15.10
CA GLN A 493 -24.42 5.04 14.31
C GLN A 493 -24.68 6.29 15.17
N GLU A 494 -25.57 6.22 16.16
CA GLU A 494 -25.82 7.35 17.07
C GLU A 494 -24.57 7.75 17.88
N ALA A 495 -23.72 6.80 18.24
CA ALA A 495 -22.50 7.09 18.98
C ALA A 495 -21.49 7.85 18.09
N PHE A 496 -21.37 7.44 16.82
CA PHE A 496 -20.53 8.15 15.86
C PHE A 496 -21.05 9.55 15.52
N GLU A 497 -22.37 9.74 15.45
CA GLU A 497 -22.95 11.08 15.26
C GLU A 497 -22.65 11.99 16.46
N ARG A 498 -22.64 11.46 17.70
CA ARG A 498 -22.19 12.23 18.88
C ARG A 498 -20.71 12.57 18.80
N VAL A 499 -19.86 11.65 18.35
CA VAL A 499 -18.44 11.93 18.11
C VAL A 499 -18.27 13.06 17.10
N LYS A 500 -19.02 13.04 16.01
CA LYS A 500 -19.02 14.11 14.99
C LYS A 500 -19.44 15.47 15.57
N GLN A 501 -20.47 15.50 16.41
CA GLN A 501 -20.91 16.72 17.10
C GLN A 501 -19.82 17.28 18.03
N VAL A 502 -19.21 16.41 18.86
CA VAL A 502 -18.10 16.79 19.75
C VAL A 502 -16.90 17.29 18.96
N SER A 503 -16.53 16.60 17.87
CA SER A 503 -15.45 17.01 16.98
C SER A 503 -15.70 18.39 16.39
N THR A 504 -16.90 18.63 15.86
CA THR A 504 -17.28 19.91 15.24
C THR A 504 -17.19 21.05 16.26
N PHE A 505 -17.65 20.82 17.49
CA PHE A 505 -17.57 21.79 18.57
C PHE A 505 -16.10 22.09 18.98
N ASN A 506 -15.29 21.05 19.20
CA ASN A 506 -13.90 21.19 19.60
C ASN A 506 -13.06 21.90 18.53
N GLU A 507 -13.24 21.54 17.25
CA GLU A 507 -12.56 22.22 16.16
C GLU A 507 -12.98 23.68 16.03
N ALA A 508 -14.27 24.00 16.22
CA ALA A 508 -14.72 25.39 16.23
C ALA A 508 -14.04 26.21 17.34
N LEU A 509 -13.89 25.64 18.55
CA LEU A 509 -13.16 26.28 19.63
C LEU A 509 -11.66 26.43 19.33
N TYR A 510 -11.03 25.37 18.84
CA TYR A 510 -9.61 25.39 18.50
C TYR A 510 -9.32 26.46 17.44
N ARG A 511 -10.06 26.43 16.33
CA ARG A 511 -9.92 27.37 15.21
C ARG A 511 -10.12 28.82 15.65
N ALA A 512 -11.10 29.08 16.50
CA ALA A 512 -11.41 30.44 16.92
C ALA A 512 -10.42 31.01 17.95
N PHE A 513 -9.95 30.18 18.90
CA PHE A 513 -9.26 30.68 20.09
C PHE A 513 -7.79 30.26 20.21
N VAL A 514 -7.36 29.15 19.60
CA VAL A 514 -6.01 28.59 19.76
C VAL A 514 -5.20 28.69 18.47
N SER A 515 -5.81 28.34 17.33
CA SER A 515 -5.17 28.35 16.02
C SER A 515 -4.46 29.67 15.68
N PRO A 516 -5.04 30.87 15.92
CA PRO A 516 -4.35 32.13 15.61
C PRO A 516 -3.03 32.29 16.37
N TRP A 517 -2.98 31.82 17.62
CA TRP A 517 -1.75 31.85 18.43
C TRP A 517 -0.77 30.78 17.98
N ALA A 518 -1.24 29.56 17.72
CA ALA A 518 -0.41 28.48 17.21
C ALA A 518 0.27 28.89 15.90
N GLN A 519 -0.46 29.49 14.97
CA GLN A 519 0.07 30.04 13.72
C GLN A 519 1.04 31.21 13.96
N ALA A 520 0.74 32.12 14.89
CA ALA A 520 1.62 33.25 15.20
C ALA A 520 2.99 32.84 15.76
N PHE A 521 3.05 31.73 16.50
CA PHE A 521 4.32 31.17 17.02
C PHE A 521 4.98 30.16 16.07
N SER A 522 4.28 29.74 15.02
CA SER A 522 4.78 28.81 14.03
C SER A 522 5.62 29.53 12.97
N THR A 523 6.79 28.99 12.70
CA THR A 523 7.72 29.50 11.68
C THR A 523 8.25 28.33 10.85
N PRO A 524 8.82 28.59 9.66
CA PRO A 524 9.50 27.55 8.89
C PRO A 524 10.57 26.81 9.70
N TRP A 525 11.28 27.52 10.59
CA TRP A 525 12.32 26.93 11.44
C TRP A 525 11.74 25.99 12.50
N THR A 526 10.72 26.43 13.24
CA THR A 526 10.09 25.59 14.28
C THR A 526 9.44 24.35 13.66
N ALA A 527 8.82 24.49 12.49
CA ALA A 527 8.24 23.37 11.76
C ALA A 527 9.31 22.35 11.34
N GLU A 528 10.46 22.80 10.84
CA GLU A 528 11.56 21.89 10.48
C GLU A 528 12.15 21.20 11.72
N VAL A 529 12.30 21.91 12.84
CA VAL A 529 12.73 21.31 14.11
C VAL A 529 11.75 20.21 14.57
N LEU A 530 10.45 20.46 14.49
CA LEU A 530 9.42 19.46 14.84
C LEU A 530 9.48 18.22 13.94
N LYS A 531 9.68 18.41 12.63
CA LYS A 531 9.89 17.31 11.66
C LYS A 531 11.07 16.43 12.07
N TRP A 532 12.23 17.02 12.40
CA TRP A 532 13.43 16.28 12.80
C TRP A 532 13.28 15.59 14.15
N LEU A 533 12.59 16.21 15.10
CA LEU A 533 12.34 15.62 16.43
C LEU A 533 11.25 14.54 16.42
N HIS A 534 10.44 14.46 15.36
CA HIS A 534 9.38 13.48 15.25
C HIS A 534 9.90 12.05 15.55
N PRO A 535 9.26 11.28 16.45
CA PRO A 535 9.77 9.97 16.91
C PRO A 535 10.08 9.00 15.76
N MET A 536 9.25 9.00 14.71
CA MET A 536 9.47 8.18 13.53
C MET A 536 10.77 8.50 12.79
N ARG A 537 11.25 9.75 12.82
CA ARG A 537 12.52 10.14 12.20
C ARG A 537 13.69 9.95 13.16
N SER A 538 13.60 10.53 14.36
CA SER A 538 14.68 10.52 15.34
C SER A 538 15.11 9.10 15.74
N SER A 539 14.17 8.19 15.99
CA SER A 539 14.47 6.78 16.31
C SER A 539 15.24 6.05 15.20
N ARG A 540 15.19 6.54 13.96
CA ARG A 540 15.86 5.95 12.80
C ARG A 540 17.18 6.64 12.51
N TYR A 541 17.21 7.97 12.54
CA TYR A 541 18.41 8.77 12.30
C TYR A 541 19.53 8.55 13.30
N LEU A 542 19.20 8.20 14.54
CA LEU A 542 20.19 7.88 15.56
C LEU A 542 21.09 6.68 15.20
N PHE A 543 20.72 5.87 14.21
CA PHE A 543 21.57 4.80 13.68
C PHE A 543 22.48 5.23 12.53
N SER A 544 22.31 6.43 11.98
CA SER A 544 23.23 6.95 10.95
C SER A 544 24.56 7.34 11.57
N GLU A 545 25.64 7.15 10.80
CA GLU A 545 26.99 7.62 11.15
C GLU A 545 27.08 9.15 11.28
N THR A 546 26.13 9.88 10.69
CA THR A 546 26.04 11.34 10.78
C THR A 546 25.69 11.78 12.20
N PHE A 547 24.79 11.05 12.87
CA PHE A 547 24.30 11.37 14.22
C PHE A 547 24.96 10.52 15.31
N ASN A 548 25.42 9.31 14.96
CA ASN A 548 26.12 8.40 15.86
C ASN A 548 27.42 7.90 15.22
N PRO A 549 28.55 8.61 15.42
CA PRO A 549 29.83 8.26 14.80
C PRO A 549 30.35 6.85 15.11
N TRP A 550 29.92 6.24 16.22
CA TRP A 550 30.33 4.88 16.61
C TRP A 550 29.81 3.82 15.63
N MET A 551 28.76 4.12 14.86
CA MET A 551 28.22 3.23 13.82
C MET A 551 29.22 2.96 12.69
N LYS A 552 30.25 3.80 12.53
CA LYS A 552 31.40 3.50 11.64
C LYS A 552 32.20 2.29 12.11
N GLY A 553 32.32 2.09 13.43
CA GLY A 553 32.93 0.89 13.98
C GLY A 553 32.13 -0.36 13.63
N VAL A 554 30.80 -0.26 13.68
CA VAL A 554 29.89 -1.34 13.29
C VAL A 554 30.07 -1.70 11.81
N SER A 555 30.13 -0.73 10.91
CA SER A 555 30.32 -0.99 9.47
C SER A 555 31.66 -1.68 9.16
N VAL A 556 32.73 -1.26 9.85
CA VAL A 556 34.08 -1.86 9.70
C VAL A 556 34.11 -3.31 10.18
N LEU A 557 33.33 -3.66 11.21
CA LEU A 557 33.21 -5.04 11.70
C LEU A 557 32.26 -5.87 10.85
N ALA A 558 31.18 -5.28 10.32
CA ALA A 558 30.13 -6.00 9.61
C ALA A 558 30.61 -6.61 8.30
N GLU A 559 31.39 -5.89 7.50
CA GLU A 559 31.85 -6.37 6.18
C GLU A 559 32.67 -7.67 6.24
N PRO A 560 33.74 -7.80 7.05
CA PRO A 560 34.47 -9.06 7.14
C PRO A 560 33.61 -10.17 7.74
N LEU A 561 32.80 -9.87 8.76
CA LEU A 561 31.91 -10.86 9.37
C LEU A 561 30.91 -11.42 8.36
N ALA A 562 30.27 -10.57 7.56
CA ALA A 562 29.33 -11.01 6.52
C ALA A 562 29.98 -11.98 5.51
N ARG A 563 31.29 -11.82 5.22
CA ARG A 563 32.03 -12.67 4.27
C ARG A 563 32.50 -13.98 4.89
N THR A 564 32.83 -14.00 6.17
CA THR A 564 33.45 -15.17 6.84
C THR A 564 32.49 -15.90 7.79
N ARG A 565 31.26 -15.41 7.95
CA ARG A 565 30.27 -15.97 8.87
C ARG A 565 29.96 -17.43 8.50
N GLN A 566 29.89 -18.25 9.53
CA GLN A 566 29.40 -19.63 9.47
C GLN A 566 28.13 -19.73 10.33
N PRO A 567 26.94 -19.59 9.72
CA PRO A 567 25.67 -19.65 10.44
C PRO A 567 25.52 -20.96 11.20
N LEU A 568 24.93 -20.92 12.40
CA LEU A 568 24.47 -22.15 13.04
C LEU A 568 23.34 -22.81 12.27
N ALA A 569 23.23 -24.13 12.42
CA ALA A 569 22.16 -24.91 11.83
C ALA A 569 20.79 -24.39 12.30
N PRO A 570 19.76 -24.31 11.42
CA PRO A 570 18.43 -23.82 11.79
C PRO A 570 17.76 -24.57 12.96
N HIS A 571 18.12 -25.84 13.15
CA HIS A 571 17.63 -26.73 14.21
C HIS A 571 18.58 -26.83 15.41
N HIS A 572 19.52 -25.88 15.55
CA HIS A 572 20.41 -25.85 16.71
C HIS A 572 19.58 -25.56 17.99
N PRO A 573 19.77 -26.30 19.11
CA PRO A 573 18.89 -26.22 20.28
C PRO A 573 18.72 -24.80 20.86
N LEU A 574 19.79 -23.99 20.83
CA LEU A 574 19.75 -22.61 21.33
C LEU A 574 19.08 -21.64 20.34
N ILE A 575 19.13 -21.91 19.03
CA ILE A 575 18.42 -21.12 18.00
C ILE A 575 16.92 -21.40 18.06
N GLU A 576 16.52 -22.66 18.26
CA GLU A 576 15.11 -23.02 18.45
C GLU A 576 14.53 -22.37 19.71
N ARG A 577 15.28 -22.37 20.83
CA ARG A 577 14.89 -21.65 22.05
C ARG A 577 14.78 -20.15 21.87
N GLU A 578 15.71 -19.53 21.12
CA GLU A 578 15.65 -18.09 20.79
C GLU A 578 14.38 -17.76 19.98
N ARG A 579 14.08 -18.55 18.95
CA ARG A 579 12.88 -18.38 18.11
C ARG A 579 11.60 -18.58 18.92
N GLU A 580 11.56 -19.58 19.79
CA GLU A 580 10.44 -19.81 20.70
C GLU A 580 10.24 -18.60 21.63
N ALA A 581 11.32 -18.10 22.25
CA ALA A 581 11.25 -16.92 23.12
C ALA A 581 10.77 -15.67 22.34
N ALA A 582 11.28 -15.44 21.13
CA ALA A 582 10.83 -14.35 20.27
C ALA A 582 9.33 -14.47 19.94
N GLY A 583 8.87 -15.68 19.64
CA GLY A 583 7.45 -15.98 19.41
C GLY A 583 6.58 -15.74 20.65
N GLN A 584 7.07 -16.10 21.85
CA GLN A 584 6.36 -15.82 23.11
C GLN A 584 6.19 -14.30 23.35
N VAL A 585 7.20 -13.49 23.01
CA VAL A 585 7.09 -12.02 23.08
C VAL A 585 6.06 -11.51 22.07
N THR A 586 6.08 -12.01 20.82
CA THR A 586 5.06 -11.68 19.81
C THR A 586 3.65 -11.99 20.33
N HIS A 587 3.43 -13.19 20.91
CA HIS A 587 2.15 -13.56 21.50
C HIS A 587 1.77 -12.71 22.71
N ALA A 588 2.73 -12.32 23.56
CA ALA A 588 2.47 -11.43 24.70
C ALA A 588 2.03 -10.04 24.23
N LEU A 589 2.73 -9.46 23.25
CA LEU A 589 2.36 -8.17 22.64
C LEU A 589 1.01 -8.25 21.93
N GLY A 590 0.71 -9.35 21.24
CA GLY A 590 -0.59 -9.58 20.62
C GLY A 590 -1.73 -9.60 21.65
N ARG A 591 -1.56 -10.28 22.78
CA ARG A 591 -2.54 -10.27 23.89
C ARG A 591 -2.70 -8.89 24.52
N LEU A 592 -1.61 -8.13 24.69
CA LEU A 592 -1.67 -6.75 25.18
C LEU A 592 -2.44 -5.85 24.22
N ARG A 593 -2.21 -5.99 22.91
CA ARG A 593 -2.97 -5.30 21.87
C ARG A 593 -4.46 -5.65 21.96
N GLU A 594 -4.82 -6.92 22.02
CA GLU A 594 -6.22 -7.36 22.11
C GLU A 594 -6.91 -6.81 23.37
N GLY A 595 -6.22 -6.82 24.52
CA GLY A 595 -6.72 -6.21 25.75
C GLY A 595 -6.90 -4.70 25.64
N ARG A 596 -5.95 -3.99 25.02
CA ARG A 596 -6.06 -2.55 24.73
C ARG A 596 -7.26 -2.27 23.82
N ASP A 597 -7.40 -3.01 22.73
CA ASP A 597 -8.45 -2.81 21.73
C ASP A 597 -9.83 -3.04 22.36
N ALA A 598 -9.99 -4.09 23.18
CA ALA A 598 -11.22 -4.35 23.93
C ALA A 598 -11.54 -3.25 24.96
N ALA A 599 -10.54 -2.73 25.67
CA ALA A 599 -10.71 -1.63 26.62
C ALA A 599 -11.14 -0.33 25.92
N ILE A 600 -10.57 -0.04 24.75
CA ILE A 600 -10.97 1.10 23.89
C ILE A 600 -12.42 0.94 23.45
N GLU A 601 -12.83 -0.24 22.98
CA GLU A 601 -14.23 -0.49 22.61
C GLU A 601 -15.18 -0.29 23.78
N GLN A 602 -14.85 -0.84 24.95
CA GLN A 602 -15.68 -0.69 26.15
C GLN A 602 -15.80 0.78 26.58
N ALA A 603 -14.69 1.52 26.60
CA ALA A 603 -14.69 2.94 26.94
C ALA A 603 -15.51 3.76 25.94
N PHE A 604 -15.44 3.43 24.64
CA PHE A 604 -16.24 4.09 23.61
C PHE A 604 -17.74 3.87 23.85
N ARG A 605 -18.15 2.64 24.17
CA ARG A 605 -19.54 2.33 24.52
C ARG A 605 -20.00 3.15 25.73
N LEU A 606 -19.21 3.18 26.80
CA LEU A 606 -19.55 3.91 28.03
C LEU A 606 -19.70 5.43 27.83
N MET A 607 -18.87 6.03 26.97
CA MET A 607 -18.89 7.48 26.76
C MET A 607 -19.91 7.93 25.72
N PHE A 608 -20.08 7.17 24.64
CA PHE A 608 -20.83 7.61 23.47
C PHE A 608 -22.11 6.83 23.22
N GLN A 609 -22.34 5.66 23.84
CA GLN A 609 -23.62 4.96 23.78
C GLN A 609 -24.46 5.33 25.01
N ARG A 610 -25.77 5.55 24.81
CA ARG A 610 -26.67 5.75 25.95
C ARG A 610 -26.91 4.38 26.61
N PRO A 611 -27.03 4.30 27.94
CA PRO A 611 -27.68 3.15 28.55
C PRO A 611 -29.12 3.10 27.99
N GLY A 612 -29.49 1.94 27.45
CA GLY A 612 -30.82 1.69 26.89
C GLY A 612 -31.91 1.67 27.96
#